data_AF-A0AAE1VTW1-F1
#
_entry.id   AF-A0AAE1VTW1-F1
#
_cell.length_a   1.000
_cell.length_b   1.000
_cell.length_c   1.000
_cell.angle_alpha   90.00
_cell.angle_beta   90.00
_cell.angle_gamma   90.00
#
_symmetry.space_group_name_H-M   'P 1'
#
loop_
_entity.id
_entity.type
_entity.pdbx_description
1 polymer ?
#
loop_
_entity_poly.entity_id
_entity_poly.type
_entity_poly.pdbx_seq_one_letter_code
_entity_poly.pdbx_strand_id
1 'polypeptide(L)'
;MEPQYPNRQQHQRTYGIGVGVGVGGGSLPTMETTRQASTQLQSQHSDNDRTSNELGALDCNLTSLCDHIQLEGFNNGLFSDVIVQAVGSTYHLHRLILSRSSYFRNMLQGPWKEAKAPVLTLTVDDSNVNGEAIAIALAYLYGHHPKLNDNNAFRVLAAASFLDL
;
A
#
# COMPACT_ATOMS: atom_id res chain seq x y z
N MET A 1 17.38 36.93 15.31
CA MET A 1 16.29 37.45 14.46
C MET A 1 15.48 36.25 14.03
N GLU A 2 14.21 36.21 14.42
CA GLU A 2 13.32 35.05 14.29
C GLU A 2 12.31 35.29 13.17
N PRO A 3 12.12 34.39 12.19
CA PRO A 3 11.13 34.57 11.14
C PRO A 3 9.71 34.18 11.61
N GLN A 4 8.82 35.17 11.71
CA GLN A 4 7.39 34.95 11.94
C GLN A 4 6.70 34.40 10.68
N TYR A 5 5.94 33.31 10.83
CA TYR A 5 5.08 32.76 9.77
C TYR A 5 3.59 33.13 9.99
N PRO A 6 2.85 33.56 8.95
CA PRO A 6 1.43 33.90 9.06
C PRO A 6 0.49 32.68 9.12
N ASN A 7 -0.71 32.90 9.67
CA ASN A 7 -1.61 31.86 10.19
C ASN A 7 -2.58 31.25 9.14
N ARG A 8 -3.06 30.02 9.41
CA ARG A 8 -4.05 29.28 8.62
C ARG A 8 -5.40 30.01 8.52
N GLN A 9 -6.04 29.93 7.35
CA GLN A 9 -7.50 30.01 7.22
C GLN A 9 -8.05 28.69 6.68
N GLN A 10 -8.99 28.09 7.41
CA GLN A 10 -9.71 26.89 7.02
C GLN A 10 -10.83 27.24 6.03
N HIS A 11 -10.97 26.50 4.94
CA HIS A 11 -12.18 26.51 4.11
C HIS A 11 -12.83 25.13 4.16
N GLN A 12 -13.95 25.03 4.88
CA GLN A 12 -14.81 23.85 4.89
C GLN A 12 -15.64 23.82 3.59
N ARG A 13 -15.72 22.67 2.91
CA ARG A 13 -16.69 22.46 1.83
C ARG A 13 -17.83 21.57 2.32
N THR A 14 -19.02 22.16 2.38
CA THR A 14 -20.29 21.46 2.63
C THR A 14 -20.75 20.75 1.37
N TYR A 15 -21.23 19.52 1.49
CA TYR A 15 -21.93 18.79 0.41
C TYR A 15 -23.44 18.92 0.60
N GLY A 16 -24.14 19.39 -0.43
CA GLY A 16 -25.60 19.54 -0.43
C GLY A 16 -26.32 18.28 -0.92
N ILE A 17 -27.43 17.94 -0.28
CA ILE A 17 -28.33 16.86 -0.68
C ILE A 17 -29.29 17.36 -1.77
N GLY A 18 -29.43 16.60 -2.86
CA GLY A 18 -30.47 16.78 -3.86
C GLY A 18 -31.55 15.69 -3.76
N VAL A 19 -32.82 16.10 -3.64
CA VAL A 19 -33.99 15.21 -3.58
C VAL A 19 -34.80 15.35 -4.88
N GLY A 20 -35.26 14.24 -5.46
CA GLY A 20 -36.10 14.21 -6.66
C GLY A 20 -37.18 13.13 -6.56
N VAL A 21 -38.39 13.42 -7.05
CA VAL A 21 -39.62 12.64 -6.77
C VAL A 21 -40.45 12.44 -8.05
N GLY A 22 -41.08 11.27 -8.22
CA GLY A 22 -42.06 10.91 -9.27
C GLY A 22 -42.16 9.37 -9.40
N VAL A 23 -43.23 8.60 -9.17
CA VAL A 23 -44.71 8.70 -9.16
C VAL A 23 -45.40 8.11 -10.42
N GLY A 24 -46.10 6.98 -10.24
CA GLY A 24 -47.10 6.37 -11.16
C GLY A 24 -46.55 5.47 -12.30
N GLY A 25 -47.20 4.40 -12.78
CA GLY A 25 -48.40 3.68 -12.32
C GLY A 25 -49.32 3.16 -13.45
N GLY A 26 -49.55 1.83 -13.58
CA GLY A 26 -50.79 1.27 -14.20
C GLY A 26 -50.71 0.33 -15.43
N SER A 27 -51.15 -0.92 -15.23
CA SER A 27 -52.09 -1.72 -16.10
C SER A 27 -51.63 -2.62 -17.28
N LEU A 28 -52.19 -3.84 -17.26
CA LEU A 28 -52.28 -4.95 -18.25
C LEU A 28 -53.56 -4.81 -19.14
N PRO A 29 -53.78 -5.52 -20.29
CA PRO A 29 -53.76 -7.00 -20.53
C PRO A 29 -53.05 -7.43 -21.86
N THR A 30 -53.16 -8.60 -22.53
CA THR A 30 -54.17 -9.72 -22.58
C THR A 30 -53.54 -11.05 -23.09
N MET A 31 -54.35 -12.10 -23.35
CA MET A 31 -54.01 -13.41 -23.98
C MET A 31 -54.11 -13.34 -25.54
N GLU A 32 -53.77 -14.32 -26.40
CA GLU A 32 -53.61 -15.80 -26.27
C GLU A 32 -52.85 -16.42 -27.50
N THR A 33 -52.37 -17.67 -27.35
CA THR A 33 -52.37 -18.78 -28.35
C THR A 33 -51.31 -18.93 -29.48
N THR A 34 -50.54 -20.04 -29.34
CA THR A 34 -50.18 -21.05 -30.37
C THR A 34 -48.87 -20.99 -31.21
N ARG A 35 -47.98 -21.93 -30.81
CA ARG A 35 -47.13 -22.87 -31.59
C ARG A 35 -45.71 -22.51 -32.09
N GLN A 36 -44.91 -23.58 -31.92
CA GLN A 36 -43.74 -24.05 -32.67
C GLN A 36 -42.34 -23.66 -32.18
N ALA A 37 -41.45 -24.65 -32.30
CA ALA A 37 -40.19 -24.74 -31.58
C ALA A 37 -39.01 -24.43 -32.49
N SER A 38 -38.02 -23.75 -31.92
CA SER A 38 -36.63 -23.83 -32.36
C SER A 38 -35.71 -23.58 -31.16
N THR A 39 -35.08 -24.65 -30.67
CA THR A 39 -34.05 -24.59 -29.63
C THR A 39 -32.78 -23.95 -30.18
N GLN A 40 -32.69 -22.62 -30.17
CA GLN A 40 -31.41 -21.93 -30.22
C GLN A 40 -30.90 -21.67 -28.81
N LEU A 41 -30.12 -22.62 -28.29
CA LEU A 41 -29.25 -22.40 -27.14
C LEU A 41 -28.12 -21.44 -27.57
N GLN A 42 -28.36 -20.14 -27.48
CA GLN A 42 -27.28 -19.16 -27.52
C GLN A 42 -26.45 -19.31 -26.24
N SER A 43 -25.23 -19.81 -26.41
CA SER A 43 -24.22 -19.95 -25.35
C SER A 43 -23.68 -18.58 -24.92
N GLN A 44 -24.44 -17.86 -24.10
CA GLN A 44 -24.02 -16.61 -23.46
C GLN A 44 -23.41 -16.90 -22.07
N HIS A 45 -22.21 -17.49 -22.04
CA HIS A 45 -21.41 -17.63 -20.82
C HIS A 45 -19.94 -17.95 -21.16
N SER A 46 -19.07 -16.94 -21.33
CA SER A 46 -17.62 -17.15 -21.58
C SER A 46 -16.70 -15.95 -21.31
N ASP A 47 -17.19 -14.85 -20.72
CA ASP A 47 -16.35 -13.67 -20.44
C ASP A 47 -15.83 -13.64 -18.98
N ASN A 48 -16.59 -14.20 -18.02
CA ASN A 48 -16.17 -14.23 -16.61
C ASN A 48 -14.96 -15.15 -16.33
N ASP A 49 -14.82 -16.27 -17.04
CA ASP A 49 -13.72 -17.23 -16.84
C ASP A 49 -12.36 -16.73 -17.36
N ARG A 50 -12.38 -15.78 -18.30
CA ARG A 50 -11.14 -15.14 -18.80
C ARG A 50 -10.60 -14.18 -17.76
N THR A 51 -11.47 -13.30 -17.24
CA THR A 51 -11.10 -12.31 -16.22
C THR A 51 -10.64 -12.95 -14.91
N SER A 52 -11.22 -14.08 -14.47
CA SER A 52 -10.78 -14.78 -13.25
C SER A 52 -9.39 -15.40 -13.41
N ASN A 53 -9.08 -15.97 -14.58
CA ASN A 53 -7.76 -16.53 -14.86
C ASN A 53 -6.67 -15.45 -14.99
N GLU A 54 -6.97 -14.30 -15.60
CA GLU A 54 -6.03 -13.18 -15.69
C GLU A 54 -5.72 -12.57 -14.32
N LEU A 55 -6.73 -12.45 -13.44
CA LEU A 55 -6.54 -12.02 -12.05
C LEU A 55 -5.63 -12.99 -11.28
N GLY A 56 -5.90 -14.30 -11.35
CA GLY A 56 -5.06 -15.30 -10.68
C GLY A 56 -3.61 -15.37 -11.21
N ALA A 57 -3.41 -15.09 -12.50
CA ALA A 57 -2.08 -14.98 -13.10
C ALA A 57 -1.34 -13.69 -12.69
N LEU A 58 -2.07 -12.59 -12.48
CA LEU A 58 -1.51 -11.36 -11.94
C LEU A 58 -1.06 -11.54 -10.47
N ASP A 59 -1.88 -12.20 -9.65
CA ASP A 59 -1.57 -12.49 -8.25
C ASP A 59 -0.33 -13.39 -8.10
N CYS A 60 -0.15 -14.40 -8.95
CA CYS A 60 1.03 -15.25 -8.89
C CYS A 60 2.31 -14.53 -9.38
N ASN A 61 2.20 -13.63 -10.37
CA ASN A 61 3.30 -12.77 -10.79
C ASN A 61 3.69 -11.77 -9.69
N LEU A 62 2.72 -11.13 -9.04
CA LEU A 62 2.98 -10.19 -7.94
C LEU A 62 3.60 -10.90 -6.73
N THR A 63 3.08 -12.07 -6.35
CA THR A 63 3.62 -12.87 -5.23
C THR A 63 5.07 -13.26 -5.49
N SER A 64 5.37 -13.83 -6.67
CA SER A 64 6.75 -14.23 -7.02
C SER A 64 7.70 -13.04 -7.15
N LEU A 65 7.22 -11.87 -7.58
CA LEU A 65 8.00 -10.63 -7.58
C LEU A 65 8.30 -10.13 -6.16
N CYS A 66 7.32 -10.14 -5.26
CA CYS A 66 7.50 -9.76 -3.85
C CYS A 66 8.49 -10.71 -3.14
N ASP A 67 8.34 -12.03 -3.31
CA ASP A 67 9.25 -13.02 -2.74
C ASP A 67 10.69 -12.82 -3.24
N HIS A 68 10.87 -12.56 -4.53
CA HIS A 68 12.18 -12.29 -5.13
C HIS A 68 12.82 -10.98 -4.63
N ILE A 69 12.04 -9.89 -4.59
CA ILE A 69 12.48 -8.58 -4.07
C ILE A 69 12.85 -8.68 -2.58
N GLN A 70 12.09 -9.44 -1.79
CA GLN A 70 12.45 -9.69 -0.39
C GLN A 70 13.73 -10.51 -0.25
N LEU A 71 13.82 -11.65 -0.96
CA LEU A 71 14.97 -12.54 -0.83
C LEU A 71 16.28 -11.89 -1.30
N GLU A 72 16.31 -11.41 -2.54
CA GLU A 72 17.53 -10.85 -3.12
C GLU A 72 17.79 -9.42 -2.63
N GLY A 73 16.73 -8.61 -2.48
CA GLY A 73 16.86 -7.19 -2.19
C GLY A 73 16.87 -6.81 -0.70
N PHE A 74 16.23 -7.58 0.18
CA PHE A 74 16.25 -7.32 1.64
C PHE A 74 17.18 -8.26 2.38
N ASN A 75 17.10 -9.58 2.14
CA ASN A 75 17.92 -10.55 2.87
C ASN A 75 19.36 -10.59 2.35
N ASN A 76 19.56 -10.63 1.02
CA ASN A 76 20.90 -10.70 0.41
C ASN A 76 21.51 -9.30 0.14
N GLY A 77 20.70 -8.24 0.15
CA GLY A 77 21.15 -6.86 -0.10
C GLY A 77 21.68 -6.59 -1.52
N LEU A 78 21.35 -7.44 -2.50
CA LEU A 78 21.80 -7.26 -3.88
C LEU A 78 21.21 -5.98 -4.47
N PHE A 79 22.01 -5.27 -5.26
CA PHE A 79 21.67 -4.00 -5.92
C PHE A 79 21.35 -2.81 -4.99
N SER A 80 21.65 -2.94 -3.69
CA SER A 80 21.47 -1.84 -2.72
C SER A 80 22.22 -0.58 -3.12
N ASP A 81 21.53 0.56 -3.15
CA ASP A 81 22.08 1.89 -3.47
C ASP A 81 22.18 2.80 -2.23
N VAL A 82 21.78 2.31 -1.04
CA VAL A 82 21.93 3.01 0.23
C VAL A 82 22.14 2.03 1.39
N ILE A 83 22.97 2.42 2.35
CA ILE A 83 23.14 1.72 3.62
C ILE A 83 22.34 2.47 4.69
N VAL A 84 21.51 1.76 5.45
CA VAL A 84 20.82 2.31 6.62
C VAL A 84 21.41 1.71 7.88
N GLN A 85 21.79 2.55 8.85
CA GLN A 85 22.25 2.15 10.17
C GLN A 85 21.20 2.53 11.20
N ALA A 86 20.71 1.57 11.99
CA ALA A 86 19.66 1.80 12.97
C ALA A 86 19.80 0.82 14.13
N VAL A 87 19.69 1.32 15.38
CA VAL A 87 19.73 0.51 16.62
C VAL A 87 20.90 -0.50 16.64
N GLY A 88 22.09 -0.05 16.23
CA GLY A 88 23.31 -0.85 16.17
C GLY A 88 23.39 -1.87 15.01
N SER A 89 22.36 -1.98 14.18
CA SER A 89 22.31 -2.84 13.00
C SER A 89 22.57 -2.06 11.71
N THR A 90 23.11 -2.72 10.69
CA THR A 90 23.39 -2.15 9.35
C THR A 90 22.61 -2.93 8.30
N TYR A 91 21.92 -2.22 7.42
CA TYR A 91 21.03 -2.77 6.40
C TYR A 91 21.44 -2.25 5.01
N HIS A 92 21.58 -3.14 4.05
CA HIS A 92 21.85 -2.82 2.65
C HIS A 92 20.52 -2.74 1.89
N LEU A 93 20.05 -1.52 1.60
CA LEU A 93 18.67 -1.26 1.18
C LEU A 93 18.59 -0.47 -0.14
N HIS A 94 17.36 -0.30 -0.63
CA HIS A 94 17.05 0.37 -1.90
C HIS A 94 16.29 1.67 -1.68
N ARG A 95 16.82 2.81 -2.16
CA ARG A 95 16.19 4.13 -2.05
C ARG A 95 14.78 4.16 -2.67
N LEU A 96 14.58 3.41 -3.77
CA LEU A 96 13.28 3.24 -4.41
C LEU A 96 12.25 2.58 -3.46
N ILE A 97 12.61 1.47 -2.83
CA ILE A 97 11.73 0.73 -1.92
C ILE A 97 11.49 1.53 -0.64
N LEU A 98 12.53 2.14 -0.07
CA LEU A 98 12.43 3.02 1.09
C LEU A 98 11.47 4.21 0.85
N SER A 99 11.42 4.76 -0.36
CA SER A 99 10.55 5.89 -0.71
C SER A 99 9.04 5.61 -0.58
N ARG A 100 8.62 4.37 -0.32
CA ARG A 100 7.25 4.02 0.08
C ARG A 100 6.85 4.66 1.42
N SER A 101 7.78 4.77 2.37
CA SER A 101 7.63 5.52 3.62
C SER A 101 7.73 7.04 3.36
N SER A 102 6.90 7.86 4.01
CA SER A 102 7.03 9.32 3.88
C SER A 102 8.26 9.87 4.60
N TYR A 103 8.63 9.30 5.75
CA TYR A 103 9.86 9.62 6.48
C TYR A 103 11.09 9.49 5.56
N PHE A 104 11.28 8.33 4.95
CA PHE A 104 12.40 8.10 4.03
C PHE A 104 12.28 8.94 2.75
N ARG A 105 11.08 9.12 2.19
CA ARG A 105 10.89 9.98 1.01
C ARG A 105 11.34 11.42 1.28
N ASN A 106 10.94 12.00 2.41
CA ASN A 106 11.31 13.36 2.81
C ASN A 106 12.83 13.50 3.05
N MET A 107 13.46 12.48 3.63
CA MET A 107 14.92 12.44 3.84
C MET A 107 15.70 12.25 2.53
N LEU A 108 15.22 11.41 1.61
CA LEU A 108 15.89 11.03 0.36
C LEU A 108 15.68 12.02 -0.81
N GLN A 109 14.69 12.91 -0.73
CA GLN A 109 14.32 13.85 -1.80
C GLN A 109 14.46 15.34 -1.42
N GLY A 110 14.61 15.67 -0.14
CA GLY A 110 14.73 17.07 0.29
C GLY A 110 16.11 17.70 0.01
N PRO A 111 16.29 19.00 0.31
CA PRO A 111 17.52 19.75 0.04
C PRO A 111 18.69 19.45 1.02
N TRP A 112 18.57 18.39 1.81
CA TRP A 112 19.50 18.02 2.89
C TRP A 112 20.74 17.28 2.36
N LYS A 113 21.78 17.12 3.19
CA LYS A 113 23.01 16.37 2.81
C LYS A 113 22.72 14.87 2.65
N GLU A 114 21.82 14.39 3.50
CA GLU A 114 21.34 13.03 3.64
C GLU A 114 20.68 12.54 2.35
N ALA A 115 20.05 13.45 1.58
CA ALA A 115 19.38 13.13 0.33
C ALA A 115 20.32 12.54 -0.75
N LYS A 116 21.63 12.75 -0.66
CA LYS A 116 22.64 12.12 -1.53
C LYS A 116 23.69 11.31 -0.77
N ALA A 117 23.48 11.06 0.52
CA ALA A 117 24.41 10.27 1.31
C ALA A 117 24.30 8.78 0.96
N PRO A 118 25.42 8.05 0.83
CA PRO A 118 25.41 6.60 0.63
C PRO A 118 25.07 5.84 1.93
N VAL A 119 25.18 6.51 3.09
CA VAL A 119 24.86 5.96 4.41
C VAL A 119 23.89 6.91 5.11
N LEU A 120 22.80 6.35 5.66
CA LEU A 120 21.82 7.03 6.49
C LEU A 120 21.90 6.46 7.91
N THR A 121 22.02 7.32 8.91
CA THR A 121 22.02 6.91 10.33
C THR A 121 20.71 7.31 10.97
N LEU A 122 19.89 6.33 11.35
CA LEU A 122 18.66 6.54 12.10
C LEU A 122 19.00 6.60 13.59
N THR A 123 18.82 7.77 14.18
CA THR A 123 18.84 7.94 15.64
C THR A 123 17.43 7.70 16.15
N VAL A 124 17.29 6.79 17.10
CA VAL A 124 16.02 6.42 17.71
C VAL A 124 16.18 6.57 19.21
N ASP A 125 15.36 7.45 19.79
CA ASP A 125 15.37 7.82 21.21
C ASP A 125 14.26 7.12 22.03
N ASP A 126 13.38 6.35 21.37
CA ASP A 126 12.36 5.53 22.02
C ASP A 126 12.88 4.12 22.40
N SER A 127 12.92 3.84 23.71
CA SER A 127 13.23 2.53 24.30
C SER A 127 12.32 1.36 23.87
N ASN A 128 11.15 1.66 23.30
CA ASN A 128 10.22 0.66 22.80
C ASN A 128 10.64 0.14 21.41
N VAL A 129 11.38 0.93 20.64
CA VAL A 129 11.88 0.56 19.33
C VAL A 129 13.22 -0.19 19.46
N ASN A 130 13.24 -1.45 19.07
CA ASN A 130 14.44 -2.28 19.02
C ASN A 130 14.83 -2.63 17.56
N GLY A 131 16.03 -3.20 17.36
CA GLY A 131 16.51 -3.59 16.02
C GLY A 131 15.62 -4.63 15.32
N GLU A 132 14.95 -5.50 16.07
CA GLU A 132 13.96 -6.45 15.53
C GLU A 132 12.75 -5.71 14.94
N ALA A 133 12.17 -4.77 15.69
CA ALA A 133 11.01 -4.00 15.25
C ALA A 133 11.34 -3.12 14.02
N ILE A 134 12.53 -2.52 13.99
CA ILE A 134 13.04 -1.81 12.80
C ILE A 134 13.20 -2.77 11.62
N ALA A 135 13.80 -3.95 11.82
CA ALA A 135 13.95 -4.94 10.74
C ALA A 135 12.59 -5.40 10.18
N ILE A 136 11.58 -5.61 11.04
CA ILE A 136 10.22 -5.97 10.64
C ILE A 136 9.55 -4.82 9.85
N ALA A 137 9.68 -3.59 10.33
CA ALA A 137 9.14 -2.40 9.66
C ALA A 137 9.81 -2.15 8.29
N LEU A 138 11.13 -2.38 8.18
CA LEU A 138 11.85 -2.32 6.91
C LEU A 138 11.46 -3.47 5.97
N ALA A 139 11.26 -4.69 6.47
CA ALA A 139 10.78 -5.83 5.67
C ALA A 139 9.37 -5.59 5.09
N TYR A 140 8.50 -4.87 5.82
CA TYR A 140 7.19 -4.46 5.33
C TYR A 140 7.27 -3.52 4.10
N LEU A 141 8.30 -2.67 4.01
CA LEU A 141 8.53 -1.85 2.82
C LEU A 141 8.81 -2.71 1.57
N TYR A 142 9.40 -3.89 1.74
CA TYR A 142 9.66 -4.86 0.67
C TYR A 142 8.47 -5.78 0.37
N GLY A 143 7.33 -5.60 1.05
CA GLY A 143 6.11 -6.40 0.86
C GLY A 143 5.94 -7.55 1.85
N HIS A 144 6.83 -7.72 2.84
CA HIS A 144 6.67 -8.77 3.84
C HIS A 144 5.68 -8.37 4.94
N HIS A 145 4.55 -9.07 5.05
CA HIS A 145 3.60 -8.79 6.12
C HIS A 145 4.16 -9.18 7.50
N PRO A 146 4.11 -8.28 8.50
CA PRO A 146 4.72 -8.52 9.80
C PRO A 146 3.96 -9.60 10.59
N LYS A 147 4.70 -10.57 11.14
CA LYS A 147 4.14 -11.61 12.02
C LYS A 147 4.12 -11.11 13.47
N LEU A 148 2.98 -10.53 13.85
CA LEU A 148 2.78 -9.91 15.16
C LEU A 148 2.36 -10.94 16.23
N ASN A 149 2.81 -10.70 17.46
CA ASN A 149 2.40 -11.39 18.68
C ASN A 149 2.49 -10.41 19.87
N ASP A 150 1.94 -10.78 21.03
CA ASP A 150 1.83 -9.89 22.19
C ASP A 150 3.17 -9.29 22.67
N ASN A 151 4.30 -9.96 22.42
CA ASN A 151 5.63 -9.49 22.83
C ASN A 151 6.24 -8.47 21.86
N ASN A 152 5.95 -8.57 20.55
CA ASN A 152 6.56 -7.72 19.53
C ASN A 152 5.61 -6.66 18.94
N ALA A 153 4.28 -6.85 19.02
CA ALA A 153 3.30 -5.99 18.34
C ALA A 153 3.44 -4.51 18.71
N PHE A 154 3.60 -4.22 20.01
CA PHE A 154 3.81 -2.85 20.51
C PHE A 154 5.11 -2.23 19.98
N ARG A 155 6.21 -3.01 19.92
CA ARG A 155 7.51 -2.53 19.43
C ARG A 155 7.49 -2.28 17.92
N VAL A 156 6.89 -3.19 17.16
CA VAL A 156 6.71 -3.04 15.71
C VAL A 156 5.82 -1.84 15.39
N LEU A 157 4.76 -1.60 16.18
CA LEU A 157 3.92 -0.40 16.04
C LEU A 157 4.70 0.89 16.29
N ALA A 158 5.54 0.94 17.34
CA ALA A 158 6.41 2.09 17.60
C ALA A 158 7.42 2.32 16.46
N ALA A 159 8.04 1.26 15.94
CA ALA A 159 8.95 1.34 14.80
C ALA A 159 8.25 1.76 13.49
N ALA A 160 7.03 1.26 13.24
CA ALA A 160 6.21 1.66 12.10
C ALA A 160 5.81 3.14 12.18
N SER A 161 5.39 3.61 13.36
CA SER A 161 5.08 5.03 13.59
C SER A 161 6.30 5.94 13.47
N PHE A 162 7.50 5.47 13.85
CA PHE A 162 8.76 6.22 13.66
C PHE A 162 9.15 6.34 12.17
N LEU A 163 8.79 5.35 11.35
CA LEU A 163 9.11 5.30 9.92
C LEU A 163 7.96 5.78 9.00
N ASP A 164 6.88 6.35 9.54
CA ASP A 164 5.64 6.69 8.81
C ASP A 164 5.14 5.55 7.89
N LEU A 165 4.75 4.42 8.49
CA LEU A 165 4.21 3.21 7.80
C LEU A 165 2.72 2.97 8.10
#